data_AF-X1CT47-F1
#
_entry.id   AF-X1CT47-F1
#
_cell.length_a   1.000
_cell.length_b   1.000
_cell.length_c   1.000
_cell.angle_alpha   90.00
_cell.angle_beta   90.00
_cell.angle_gamma   90.00
#
_symmetry.space_group_name_H-M   'P 1'
#
loop_
_entity.id
_entity.type
_entity.pdbx_description
1 polymer ?
#
loop_
_entity_poly.entity_id
_entity_poly.type
_entity_poly.pdbx_seq_one_letter_code
_entity_poly.pdbx_strand_id
1 'polypeptide(L)'
;IMYECIKNDVPFVLAGSIRDDGPLPDVITDVMEAQNEMRRYVQNLDMVIMIATMLHSIATGNILPSRVKTICVDINPATVTKLSDRGSSQAVSVVTDVGAFIPILLHEIKKMNGLGD
;
A
#
# COMPACT_ATOMS: atom_id res chain seq x y z
N ILE A 1 1.81 12.91 5.47
CA ILE A 1 2.42 11.57 5.31
C ILE A 1 3.94 11.70 5.35
N MET A 2 4.59 12.25 4.31
CA MET A 2 6.07 12.31 4.24
C MET A 2 6.75 12.94 5.48
N TYR A 3 6.23 14.05 6.00
CA TYR A 3 6.73 14.67 7.23
C TYR A 3 6.75 13.68 8.41
N GLU A 4 5.65 12.94 8.62
CA GLU A 4 5.56 11.96 9.72
C GLU A 4 6.45 10.75 9.45
N CYS A 5 6.65 10.35 8.19
CA CYS A 5 7.60 9.27 7.88
C CYS A 5 9.03 9.66 8.28
N ILE A 6 9.47 10.88 7.94
CA ILE A 6 10.79 11.37 8.33
C ILE A 6 10.91 11.52 9.85
N LYS A 7 9.90 12.12 10.50
CA LYS A 7 9.91 12.39 11.94
C LYS A 7 9.94 11.10 12.78
N ASN A 8 9.30 10.04 12.31
CA ASN A 8 9.18 8.77 13.04
C ASN A 8 10.04 7.63 12.44
N ASP A 9 11.00 7.96 11.58
CA ASP A 9 11.93 7.01 10.94
C ASP A 9 11.20 5.83 10.23
N VAL A 10 10.10 6.15 9.55
CA VAL A 10 9.34 5.18 8.76
C VAL A 10 9.95 5.12 7.36
N PRO A 11 10.49 3.97 6.93
CA PRO A 11 11.05 3.83 5.59
C PRO A 11 9.96 3.94 4.54
N PHE A 12 10.28 4.57 3.41
CA PHE A 12 9.40 4.67 2.26
C PHE A 12 10.19 4.46 0.96
N VAL A 13 9.49 3.97 -0.07
CA VAL A 13 10.04 3.82 -1.41
C VAL A 13 9.15 4.59 -2.37
N LEU A 14 9.72 5.54 -3.10
CA LEU A 14 9.01 6.28 -4.15
C LEU A 14 9.46 5.71 -5.51
N ALA A 15 8.68 4.79 -6.05
CA ALA A 15 8.95 4.22 -7.37
C ALA A 15 8.45 5.18 -8.46
N GLY A 16 9.35 5.54 -9.38
CA GLY A 16 9.05 6.46 -10.46
C GLY A 16 8.08 5.89 -11.50
N SER A 17 7.48 6.79 -12.26
CA SER A 17 6.56 6.50 -13.36
C SER A 17 6.89 7.37 -14.58
N ILE A 18 6.51 6.90 -15.77
CA ILE A 18 6.62 7.67 -17.02
C ILE A 18 5.82 8.99 -17.03
N ARG A 19 4.99 9.21 -16.01
CA ARG A 19 4.14 10.40 -15.85
C ARG A 19 4.70 11.40 -14.84
N ASP A 20 5.87 11.11 -14.27
CA ASP A 20 6.43 11.96 -13.24
C ASP A 20 6.91 13.29 -13.82
N ASP A 21 6.47 14.38 -13.21
CA ASP A 21 6.91 15.73 -13.53
C ASP A 21 8.19 16.06 -12.75
N GLY A 22 9.36 15.88 -13.36
CA GLY A 22 10.66 16.30 -12.79
C GLY A 22 10.84 15.85 -11.33
N PRO A 23 10.79 14.54 -11.05
CA PRO A 23 10.43 13.96 -9.76
C PRO A 23 11.32 14.45 -8.59
N LEU A 24 10.80 14.31 -7.37
CA LEU A 24 11.57 14.59 -6.16
C LEU A 24 12.89 13.78 -6.16
N PRO A 25 13.97 14.29 -5.54
CA PRO A 25 15.25 13.59 -5.50
C PRO A 25 15.19 12.16 -4.96
N ASP A 26 14.26 11.89 -4.05
CA ASP A 26 14.05 10.59 -3.41
C ASP A 26 13.33 9.55 -4.31
N VAL A 27 12.86 9.95 -5.50
CA VAL A 27 12.18 9.04 -6.44
C VAL A 27 13.21 8.18 -7.15
N ILE A 28 13.03 6.86 -7.06
CA ILE A 28 13.81 5.87 -7.79
C ILE A 28 13.22 5.76 -9.20
N THR A 29 13.90 6.36 -10.17
CA THR A 29 13.44 6.41 -11.58
C THR A 29 13.71 5.12 -12.35
N ASP A 30 14.71 4.33 -11.94
CA ASP A 30 14.91 2.98 -12.46
C ASP A 30 13.88 2.02 -11.84
N VAL A 31 12.98 1.50 -12.68
CA VAL A 31 11.88 0.64 -12.23
C VAL A 31 12.34 -0.71 -11.68
N MET A 32 13.49 -1.22 -12.12
CA MET A 32 14.06 -2.48 -11.63
C MET A 32 14.70 -2.27 -10.26
N GLU A 33 15.40 -1.14 -10.08
CA GLU A 33 15.93 -0.73 -8.77
C GLU A 33 14.79 -0.48 -7.78
N ALA A 34 13.74 0.24 -8.19
CA ALA A 34 12.58 0.50 -7.35
C ALA A 34 11.90 -0.81 -6.91
N GLN A 35 11.72 -1.77 -7.82
CA GLN A 35 11.15 -3.07 -7.47
C GLN A 35 12.05 -3.85 -6.49
N ASN A 36 13.38 -3.81 -6.68
CA ASN A 36 14.31 -4.47 -5.78
C ASN A 36 14.25 -3.86 -4.37
N GLU A 37 14.17 -2.53 -4.27
CA GLU A 37 14.05 -1.84 -3.00
C GLU A 37 12.70 -2.13 -2.32
N MET A 38 11.58 -2.09 -3.07
CA MET A 38 10.27 -2.54 -2.57
C MET A 38 10.34 -3.98 -2.03
N ARG A 39 11.01 -4.90 -2.76
CA ARG A 39 11.12 -6.31 -2.38
C ARG A 39 11.77 -6.48 -1.01
N ARG A 40 12.76 -5.66 -0.65
CA ARG A 40 13.47 -5.73 0.63
C ARG A 40 12.53 -5.51 1.81
N TYR A 41 11.62 -4.53 1.71
CA TYR A 41 10.70 -4.20 2.80
C TYR A 41 9.57 -5.24 2.93
N VAL A 42 9.05 -5.77 1.83
CA VAL A 42 7.87 -6.65 1.87
C VAL A 42 8.15 -8.07 2.39
N GLN A 43 9.41 -8.53 2.41
CA GLN A 43 9.75 -9.89 2.84
C GLN A 43 9.42 -10.18 4.32
N ASN A 44 9.42 -9.16 5.17
CA ASN A 44 9.31 -9.29 6.62
C ASN A 44 7.98 -8.76 7.19
N LEU A 45 6.99 -8.50 6.33
CA LEU A 45 5.68 -8.01 6.75
C LEU A 45 4.78 -9.14 7.23
N ASP A 46 3.85 -8.84 8.13
CA ASP A 46 2.73 -9.72 8.48
C ASP A 46 1.44 -9.32 7.76
N MET A 47 1.33 -8.04 7.39
CA MET A 47 0.18 -7.47 6.69
C MET A 47 0.62 -6.35 5.74
N VAL A 48 -0.12 -6.19 4.64
CA VAL A 48 -0.05 -5.02 3.75
C VAL A 48 -1.44 -4.46 3.50
N ILE A 49 -1.55 -3.13 3.48
CA ILE A 49 -2.77 -2.41 3.10
C ILE A 49 -2.48 -1.65 1.81
N MET A 50 -3.16 -2.03 0.74
CA MET A 50 -3.07 -1.48 -0.60
C MET A 50 -4.20 -0.47 -0.81
N ILE A 51 -3.86 0.80 -1.03
CA ILE A 51 -4.81 1.91 -0.96
C ILE A 51 -4.87 2.65 -2.30
N ALA A 52 -6.01 2.56 -2.99
CA ALA A 52 -6.40 3.36 -4.16
C ALA A 52 -5.32 3.49 -5.27
N THR A 53 -4.59 2.40 -5.55
CA THR A 53 -3.53 2.39 -6.57
C THR A 53 -3.44 1.04 -7.26
N MET A 54 -3.84 0.96 -8.53
CA MET A 54 -3.77 -0.32 -9.25
C MET A 54 -2.32 -0.78 -9.49
N LEU A 55 -1.46 0.10 -10.01
CA LEU A 55 -0.11 -0.27 -10.45
C LEU A 55 0.79 -0.71 -9.29
N HIS A 56 0.86 0.10 -8.22
CA HIS A 56 1.70 -0.22 -7.07
C HIS A 56 1.16 -1.41 -6.28
N SER A 57 -0.16 -1.59 -6.20
CA SER A 57 -0.76 -2.76 -5.55
C SER A 57 -0.42 -4.06 -6.29
N ILE A 58 -0.53 -4.06 -7.63
CA ILE A 58 -0.17 -5.23 -8.44
C ILE A 58 1.34 -5.50 -8.36
N ALA A 59 2.17 -4.46 -8.46
CA ALA A 59 3.62 -4.61 -8.35
C ALA A 59 4.02 -5.20 -7.00
N THR A 60 3.47 -4.67 -5.90
CA THR A 60 3.67 -5.18 -4.54
C THR A 60 3.19 -6.61 -4.40
N GLY A 61 1.98 -6.94 -4.87
CA GLY A 61 1.41 -8.28 -4.81
C GLY A 61 2.27 -9.34 -5.51
N ASN A 62 2.92 -9.01 -6.63
CA ASN A 62 3.79 -9.94 -7.36
C ASN A 62 5.08 -10.30 -6.61
N ILE A 63 5.53 -9.48 -5.65
CA ILE A 63 6.76 -9.69 -4.87
C ILE A 63 6.47 -10.01 -3.39
N LEU A 64 5.19 -10.11 -3.03
CA LEU A 64 4.72 -10.35 -1.68
C LEU A 64 4.72 -11.86 -1.36
N PRO A 65 5.28 -12.30 -0.22
CA PRO A 65 5.12 -13.68 0.21
C PRO A 65 3.65 -14.04 0.48
N SER A 66 3.22 -15.25 0.12
CA SER A 66 1.82 -15.69 0.26
C SER A 66 1.28 -15.72 1.69
N ARG A 67 2.17 -15.75 2.69
CA ARG A 67 1.83 -15.70 4.13
C ARG A 67 1.35 -14.32 4.60
N VAL A 68 1.57 -13.26 3.81
CA VAL A 68 1.28 -11.89 4.22
C VAL A 68 -0.20 -11.60 4.02
N LYS A 69 -0.88 -11.16 5.09
CA LYS A 69 -2.29 -10.75 5.00
C LYS A 69 -2.39 -9.52 4.13
N THR A 70 -3.27 -9.55 3.14
CA THR A 70 -3.38 -8.46 2.16
C THR A 70 -4.75 -7.82 2.26
N ILE A 71 -4.82 -6.50 2.38
CA ILE A 71 -6.07 -5.75 2.33
C ILE A 71 -5.99 -4.82 1.13
N CYS A 72 -6.92 -4.93 0.19
CA CYS A 72 -7.03 -4.02 -0.94
C CYS A 72 -8.26 -3.12 -0.79
N VAL A 73 -8.05 -1.81 -0.85
CA VAL A 73 -9.11 -0.81 -0.78
C VAL A 73 -9.05 0.06 -2.03
N ASP A 74 -10.08 -0.03 -2.87
CA ASP A 74 -10.18 0.78 -4.10
C ASP A 74 -11.65 1.01 -4.43
N ILE A 75 -12.00 2.18 -4.96
CA ILE A 75 -13.38 2.48 -5.36
C ILE A 75 -13.79 1.72 -6.62
N ASN A 76 -12.81 1.31 -7.44
CA ASN A 76 -13.03 0.59 -8.67
C ASN A 76 -12.99 -0.93 -8.42
N PRO A 77 -14.13 -1.64 -8.57
CA PRO A 77 -14.18 -3.08 -8.36
C PRO A 77 -13.23 -3.85 -9.29
N ALA A 78 -12.95 -3.34 -10.50
CA ALA A 78 -12.03 -4.00 -11.43
C ALA A 78 -10.58 -4.03 -10.92
N THR A 79 -10.14 -3.02 -10.17
CA THR A 79 -8.81 -3.03 -9.52
C THR A 79 -8.75 -4.14 -8.48
N VAL A 80 -9.80 -4.23 -7.66
CA VAL A 80 -9.92 -5.20 -6.57
C VAL A 80 -9.97 -6.64 -7.08
N THR A 81 -10.74 -6.92 -8.15
CA THR A 81 -10.79 -8.24 -8.79
C THR A 81 -9.43 -8.68 -9.29
N LYS A 82 -8.70 -7.80 -10.01
CA LYS A 82 -7.36 -8.11 -10.54
C LYS A 82 -6.34 -8.49 -9.48
N LEU A 83 -6.47 -7.96 -8.26
CA LEU A 83 -5.59 -8.29 -7.14
C LEU A 83 -6.02 -9.59 -6.47
N SER A 84 -7.33 -9.81 -6.34
CA SER A 84 -7.89 -11.04 -5.76
C SER A 84 -7.53 -12.28 -6.59
N ASP A 85 -7.50 -12.15 -7.93
CA ASP A 85 -7.20 -13.26 -8.85
C ASP A 85 -5.72 -13.72 -8.83
N ARG A 86 -4.81 -12.95 -8.22
CA ARG A 86 -3.35 -13.23 -8.25
C ARG A 86 -2.84 -14.12 -7.11
N GLY A 87 -3.70 -14.97 -6.56
CA GLY A 87 -3.27 -16.08 -5.68
C GLY A 87 -3.06 -15.72 -4.21
N SER A 88 -3.36 -14.49 -3.79
CA SER A 88 -3.50 -14.14 -2.39
C SER A 88 -4.87 -14.63 -1.87
N SER A 89 -4.98 -15.93 -1.59
CA SER A 89 -6.16 -16.53 -0.93
C SER A 89 -6.48 -15.91 0.44
N GLN A 90 -5.58 -15.08 0.97
CA GLN A 90 -5.75 -14.26 2.17
C GLN A 90 -5.98 -12.77 1.90
N ALA A 91 -6.37 -12.39 0.67
CA ALA A 91 -6.70 -11.01 0.34
C ALA A 91 -8.13 -10.65 0.78
N VAL A 92 -8.26 -9.64 1.63
CA VAL A 92 -9.53 -8.98 1.94
C VAL A 92 -9.67 -7.79 1.01
N SER A 93 -10.82 -7.71 0.34
CA SER A 93 -11.08 -6.79 -0.75
C SER A 93 -12.24 -5.88 -0.39
N VAL A 94 -12.01 -4.57 -0.31
CA VAL A 94 -13.00 -3.57 0.10
C VAL A 94 -13.21 -2.57 -1.04
N VAL A 95 -14.38 -2.63 -1.67
CA VAL A 95 -14.76 -1.66 -2.72
C VAL A 95 -15.43 -0.45 -2.06
N THR A 96 -14.66 0.63 -1.87
CA THR A 96 -15.15 1.84 -1.19
C THR A 96 -14.31 3.08 -1.52
N ASP A 97 -14.81 4.25 -1.16
CA ASP A 97 -14.03 5.49 -1.17
C ASP A 97 -12.95 5.47 -0.07
N VAL A 98 -11.70 5.71 -0.47
CA VAL A 98 -10.55 5.75 0.46
C VAL A 98 -10.64 6.94 1.42
N GLY A 99 -11.17 8.08 0.95
CA GLY A 99 -11.30 9.30 1.74
C GLY A 99 -12.22 9.11 2.95
N ALA A 100 -13.27 8.31 2.82
CA ALA A 100 -14.14 7.88 3.91
C ALA A 100 -13.55 6.70 4.72
N PHE A 101 -12.89 5.74 4.05
CA PHE A 101 -12.34 4.55 4.71
C PHE A 101 -11.31 4.87 5.79
N ILE A 102 -10.34 5.76 5.50
CA ILE A 102 -9.23 6.03 6.42
C ILE A 102 -9.68 6.70 7.74
N PRO A 103 -10.54 7.75 7.73
CA PRO A 103 -11.09 8.32 8.96
C PRO A 103 -11.87 7.31 9.81
N ILE A 104 -12.67 6.45 9.18
CA ILE A 104 -13.44 5.42 9.88
C ILE A 104 -12.48 4.40 10.53
N LEU A 105 -11.47 3.94 9.78
CA LEU A 105 -10.46 3.03 10.30
C LEU A 105 -9.72 3.65 11.49
N LEU A 106 -9.35 4.93 11.41
CA LEU A 106 -8.70 5.65 12.51
C LEU A 106 -9.61 5.74 13.75
N HIS A 107 -10.90 6.05 13.56
CA HIS A 107 -11.87 6.10 14.66
C HIS A 107 -12.00 4.74 15.35
N GLU A 108 -12.14 3.65 14.60
CA GLU A 108 -12.23 2.30 15.17
C GLU A 108 -10.93 1.90 15.91
N ILE A 109 -9.76 2.25 15.38
CA ILE A 109 -8.48 2.02 16.07
C ILE A 109 -8.40 2.80 17.40
N LYS A 110 -8.80 4.08 17.41
CA LYS A 110 -8.84 4.90 18.63
C LYS A 110 -9.75 4.29 19.69
N LYS A 111 -10.97 3.93 19.28
CA LYS A 111 -11.98 3.29 20.12
C LYS A 111 -11.50 1.96 20.71
N MET A 112 -10.86 1.11 19.91
CA MET A 112 -10.26 -0.15 20.39
C MET A 112 -9.16 0.07 21.43
N ASN A 113 -8.41 1.16 21.32
CA ASN A 113 -7.34 1.51 22.25
C ASN A 113 -7.84 2.33 23.45
N GLY A 114 -9.14 2.62 23.55
CA GLY A 114 -9.70 3.45 24.62
C GLY A 114 -9.32 4.93 24.55
N LEU A 115 -8.79 5.39 23.42
CA LEU A 115 -8.62 6.81 23.15
C LEU A 115 -9.96 7.33 22.61
N GLY A 116 -10.56 8.31 23.30
CA GLY A 116 -11.75 9.01 22.81
C GLY A 116 -11.47 9.75 21.50
N ASP A 117 -12.54 10.27 20.88
CA ASP A 117 -12.50 10.95 19.58
C ASP A 117 -11.46 12.07 19.48
#